data_AF-A0A2V9PMP9-F1
#
_entry.id   AF-A0A2V9PMP9-F1
#
_cell.length_a   1.000
_cell.length_b   1.000
_cell.length_c   1.000
_cell.angle_alpha   90.00
_cell.angle_beta   90.00
_cell.angle_gamma   90.00
#
_symmetry.space_group_name_H-M   'P 1'
#
loop_
_entity.id
_entity.type
_entity.pdbx_description
1 polymer ?
#
loop_
_entity_poly.entity_id
_entity_poly.type
_entity_poly.pdbx_seq_one_letter_code
_entity_poly.pdbx_strand_id
1 'polypeptide(L)'
;MHSPAALPISLFEKREELRRILQSKHFATSPKKSRFLEFISEQTFLGGGDKLNEYLIGVEVYDRGPEFNSQKDPIVRVQAHEIRRLLKKYYEEEGKDSLVRVNMPTGAYVPVFGRSAAETEVEFPT
;
A
#
# COMPACT_ATOMS: atom_id res chain seq x y z
N MET A 1 -22.47 17.41 16.37
CA MET A 1 -21.12 17.55 15.79
C MET A 1 -20.96 16.47 14.73
N HIS A 2 -21.36 16.72 13.48
CA HIS A 2 -21.09 15.79 12.38
C HIS A 2 -19.81 16.28 11.69
N SER A 3 -18.69 15.58 11.89
CA SER A 3 -17.52 15.74 11.04
C SER A 3 -17.96 15.53 9.59
N PRO A 4 -17.44 16.30 8.61
CA PRO A 4 -17.70 16.02 7.21
C PRO A 4 -17.15 14.61 6.93
N ALA A 5 -18.04 13.65 6.67
CA ALA A 5 -17.64 12.32 6.29
C ALA A 5 -16.83 12.44 5.01
N ALA A 6 -15.52 12.22 5.10
CA ALA A 6 -14.66 12.17 3.93
C ALA A 6 -15.29 11.20 2.92
N LEU A 7 -15.49 11.67 1.69
CA LEU A 7 -16.14 10.89 0.65
C LEU A 7 -15.43 9.53 0.51
N PRO A 8 -16.19 8.42 0.41
CA PRO A 8 -15.60 7.09 0.27
C PRO A 8 -14.74 7.04 -0.99
N ILE A 9 -13.55 6.46 -0.87
CA ILE A 9 -12.62 6.29 -1.99
C ILE A 9 -13.11 5.14 -2.86
N SER A 10 -13.38 5.41 -4.13
CA SER A 10 -13.82 4.41 -5.10
C SER A 10 -12.72 3.38 -5.40
N LEU A 11 -13.11 2.18 -5.86
CA LEU A 11 -12.15 1.17 -6.29
C LEU A 11 -11.24 1.67 -7.42
N PHE A 12 -11.78 2.48 -8.33
CA PHE A 12 -11.04 3.09 -9.42
C PHE A 12 -9.92 4.00 -8.88
N GLU A 13 -10.24 4.90 -7.96
CA GLU A 13 -9.24 5.78 -7.32
C GLU A 13 -8.14 4.99 -6.60
N LYS A 14 -8.50 3.91 -5.90
CA LYS A 14 -7.52 3.03 -5.24
C LYS A 14 -6.58 2.35 -6.23
N ARG A 15 -7.12 1.83 -7.34
CA ARG A 15 -6.33 1.17 -8.40
C ARG A 15 -5.43 2.15 -9.13
N GLU A 16 -5.91 3.35 -9.41
CA GLU A 16 -5.10 4.40 -10.05
C GLU A 16 -3.94 4.83 -9.17
N GLU A 17 -4.18 5.02 -7.86
CA GLU A 17 -3.10 5.35 -6.92
C GLU A 17 -2.08 4.20 -6.82
N LEU A 18 -2.55 2.95 -6.72
CA LEU A 18 -1.68 1.78 -6.75
C LEU A 18 -0.81 1.75 -8.03
N ARG A 19 -1.43 1.99 -9.20
CA ARG A 19 -0.71 2.04 -10.48
C ARG A 19 0.39 3.10 -10.47
N ARG A 20 0.12 4.30 -9.96
CA ARG A 20 1.12 5.38 -9.84
C ARG A 20 2.28 4.98 -8.93
N ILE A 21 1.99 4.38 -7.78
CA ILE A 21 3.03 3.88 -6.86
C ILE A 21 3.90 2.84 -7.56
N LEU A 22 3.30 1.83 -8.22
CA LEU A 22 4.04 0.74 -8.86
C LEU A 22 4.91 1.20 -10.04
N GLN A 23 4.51 2.29 -10.70
CA GLN A 23 5.27 2.92 -11.80
C GLN A 23 6.31 3.95 -11.31
N SER A 24 6.29 4.33 -10.04
CA SER A 24 7.25 5.29 -9.47
C SER A 24 8.68 4.74 -9.48
N LYS A 25 9.67 5.64 -9.46
CA LYS A 25 11.09 5.23 -9.46
C LYS A 25 11.46 4.36 -8.24
N HIS A 26 10.72 4.52 -7.14
CA HIS A 26 10.93 3.79 -5.88
C HIS A 26 10.49 2.32 -5.96
N PHE A 27 9.47 2.01 -6.77
CA PHE A 27 8.92 0.65 -6.90
C PHE A 27 9.27 -0.02 -8.23
N ALA A 28 9.36 0.73 -9.34
CA ALA A 28 9.65 0.19 -10.67
C ALA A 28 10.99 -0.59 -10.72
N THR A 29 11.94 -0.23 -9.85
CA THR A 29 13.26 -0.89 -9.75
C THR A 29 13.25 -2.16 -8.87
N SER A 30 12.13 -2.49 -8.20
CA SER A 30 12.05 -3.64 -7.30
C SER A 30 10.84 -4.53 -7.58
N PRO A 31 10.91 -5.43 -8.59
CA PRO A 31 9.79 -6.28 -9.00
C PRO A 31 9.14 -7.08 -7.87
N LYS A 32 9.95 -7.59 -6.92
CA LYS A 32 9.45 -8.34 -5.76
C LYS A 32 8.60 -7.50 -4.80
N LYS A 33 8.91 -6.21 -4.64
CA LYS A 33 8.13 -5.30 -3.77
C LYS A 33 6.87 -4.84 -4.46
N SER A 34 6.96 -4.58 -5.76
CA SER A 34 5.80 -4.29 -6.60
C SER A 34 4.81 -5.45 -6.58
N ARG A 35 5.27 -6.69 -6.83
CA ARG A 35 4.41 -7.90 -6.77
C ARG A 35 3.77 -8.06 -5.38
N PHE A 36 4.51 -7.80 -4.29
CA PHE A 36 3.95 -7.86 -2.94
C PHE A 36 2.84 -6.81 -2.77
N LEU A 37 3.15 -5.52 -3.00
CA LEU A 37 2.18 -4.43 -2.79
C LEU A 37 0.93 -4.59 -3.68
N GLU A 38 1.12 -5.01 -4.93
CA GLU A 38 0.04 -5.33 -5.86
C GLU A 38 -0.83 -6.48 -5.31
N PHE A 39 -0.22 -7.61 -4.94
CA PHE A 39 -0.94 -8.77 -4.42
C PHE A 39 -1.82 -8.44 -3.22
N ILE A 40 -1.28 -7.77 -2.19
CA ILE A 40 -2.07 -7.42 -1.00
C ILE A 40 -3.19 -6.42 -1.30
N SER A 41 -2.96 -5.51 -2.25
CA SER A 41 -3.97 -4.53 -2.65
C SER A 41 -5.11 -5.21 -3.40
N GLU A 42 -4.80 -6.08 -4.36
CA GLU A 42 -5.81 -6.84 -5.10
C GLU A 42 -6.62 -7.77 -4.19
N GLN A 43 -5.97 -8.49 -3.27
CA GLN A 43 -6.68 -9.30 -2.27
C GLN A 43 -7.62 -8.45 -1.41
N THR A 44 -7.20 -7.24 -1.03
CA THR A 44 -8.03 -6.30 -0.26
C THR A 44 -9.22 -5.79 -1.08
N PHE A 45 -9.02 -5.51 -2.37
CA PHE A 45 -10.10 -5.07 -3.26
C PHE A 45 -11.16 -6.15 -3.49
N LEU A 46 -10.75 -7.42 -3.45
CA LEU A 46 -11.64 -8.59 -3.53
C LEU A 46 -12.31 -8.94 -2.19
N GLY A 47 -12.08 -8.18 -1.12
CA GLY A 47 -12.61 -8.47 0.22
C GLY A 47 -11.88 -9.61 0.96
N GLY A 48 -10.72 -10.03 0.45
CA GLY A 48 -9.88 -11.09 1.03
C GLY A 48 -8.82 -10.60 2.02
N GLY A 49 -8.87 -9.35 2.47
CA GLY A 49 -7.86 -8.75 3.35
C GLY A 49 -7.60 -9.56 4.63
N ASP A 50 -8.64 -10.13 5.23
CA ASP A 50 -8.54 -10.90 6.49
C ASP A 50 -7.72 -12.19 6.35
N LYS A 51 -7.51 -12.68 5.12
CA LYS A 51 -6.71 -13.87 4.82
C LYS A 51 -5.23 -13.56 4.65
N LEU A 52 -4.86 -12.27 4.56
CA LEU A 52 -3.48 -11.85 4.37
C LEU A 52 -2.65 -12.10 5.63
N ASN A 53 -1.80 -13.12 5.57
CA ASN A 53 -0.82 -13.46 6.60
C ASN A 53 0.54 -13.75 5.98
N GLU A 54 1.57 -13.85 6.83
CA GLU A 54 2.95 -14.10 6.39
C GLU A 54 3.07 -15.36 5.52
N TYR A 55 2.37 -16.44 5.89
CA TYR A 55 2.44 -17.70 5.16
C TYR A 55 1.91 -17.55 3.74
N LEU A 56 0.69 -17.03 3.58
CA LEU A 56 0.06 -16.83 2.28
C LEU A 56 0.93 -15.95 1.37
N ILE A 57 1.44 -14.85 1.89
CA ILE A 57 2.31 -13.94 1.13
C ILE A 57 3.63 -14.65 0.76
N GLY A 58 4.22 -15.40 1.69
CA GLY A 58 5.42 -16.19 1.44
C GLY A 58 5.24 -17.14 0.25
N VAL A 59 4.12 -17.86 0.21
CA VAL A 59 3.81 -18.82 -0.85
C VAL A 59 3.49 -18.11 -2.17
N GLU A 60 2.54 -17.17 -2.17
CA GLU A 60 2.00 -16.56 -3.40
C GLU A 60 2.92 -15.53 -4.06
N VAL A 61 3.73 -14.82 -3.27
CA VAL A 61 4.58 -13.71 -3.76
C VAL A 61 6.04 -14.11 -3.86
N TYR A 62 6.52 -14.92 -2.92
CA TYR A 62 7.93 -15.32 -2.84
C TYR A 62 8.18 -16.76 -3.27
N ASP A 63 7.16 -17.40 -3.84
CA ASP A 63 7.20 -18.76 -4.38
C ASP A 63 7.77 -19.76 -3.34
N ARG A 64 7.46 -19.52 -2.05
CA ARG A 64 7.86 -20.42 -0.98
C ARG A 64 6.95 -21.64 -1.01
N GLY A 65 7.54 -22.83 -0.90
CA GLY A 65 6.77 -24.09 -0.88
C GLY A 65 5.93 -24.25 0.39
N PRO A 66 5.16 -25.35 0.50
CA PRO A 66 4.29 -25.62 1.65
C PRO A 66 5.05 -25.74 2.99
N GLU A 67 6.34 -26.06 2.95
CA GLU A 67 7.24 -26.11 4.11
C GLU A 67 7.66 -24.73 4.62
N PHE A 68 7.12 -23.64 4.07
CA PHE A 68 7.44 -22.29 4.48
C PHE A 68 7.07 -22.04 5.94
N ASN A 69 8.07 -21.64 6.73
CA ASN A 69 7.89 -21.27 8.13
C ASN A 69 8.27 -19.80 8.33
N SER A 70 7.27 -18.95 8.57
CA SER A 70 7.46 -17.52 8.69
C SER A 70 8.16 -17.09 10.00
N GLN A 71 8.24 -17.96 11.01
CA GLN A 71 9.06 -17.73 12.20
C GLN A 71 10.55 -17.85 11.88
N LYS A 72 10.91 -18.76 10.97
CA LYS A 72 12.31 -19.03 10.59
C LYS A 72 12.77 -18.17 9.41
N ASP A 73 11.89 -17.86 8.47
CA ASP A 73 12.17 -17.02 7.31
C ASP A 73 11.46 -15.66 7.42
N PRO A 74 12.20 -14.55 7.68
CA PRO A 74 11.62 -13.23 7.87
C PRO A 74 11.34 -12.50 6.56
N ILE A 75 11.43 -13.13 5.38
CA ILE A 75 11.33 -12.47 4.07
C ILE A 75 10.12 -11.54 3.97
N VAL A 76 8.94 -11.99 4.42
CA VAL A 76 7.71 -11.18 4.35
C VAL A 76 7.80 -9.95 5.27
N ARG A 77 8.30 -10.12 6.51
CA ARG A 77 8.49 -8.99 7.44
C ARG A 77 9.49 -7.97 6.92
N VAL A 78 10.61 -8.44 6.38
CA VAL A 78 11.67 -7.59 5.81
C VAL A 78 11.14 -6.82 4.61
N GLN A 79 10.46 -7.49 3.67
CA GLN A 79 9.90 -6.79 2.51
C GLN A 79 8.77 -5.84 2.89
N ALA A 80 7.96 -6.19 3.90
CA ALA A 80 6.93 -5.28 4.40
C ALA A 80 7.53 -4.02 5.02
N HIS A 81 8.62 -4.14 5.78
CA HIS A 81 9.37 -2.98 6.28
C HIS A 81 9.88 -2.09 5.14
N GLU A 82 10.48 -2.68 4.12
CA GLU A 82 10.98 -1.92 2.96
C GLU A 82 9.86 -1.25 2.18
N ILE A 83 8.72 -1.91 1.96
CA ILE A 83 7.56 -1.31 1.30
C ILE A 83 7.05 -0.09 2.07
N ARG A 84 6.94 -0.16 3.41
CA ARG A 84 6.57 1.01 4.23
C ARG A 84 7.54 2.17 4.01
N ARG A 85 8.86 1.88 3.98
CA ARG A 85 9.88 2.89 3.72
C ARG A 85 9.75 3.51 2.33
N LEU A 86 9.50 2.70 1.31
CA LEU A 86 9.33 3.17 -0.07
C LEU A 86 8.04 3.95 -0.28
N LEU A 87 6.93 3.54 0.32
CA LEU A 87 5.68 4.31 0.33
C LEU A 87 5.91 5.69 0.93
N LYS A 88 6.65 5.77 2.06
CA LYS A 88 7.00 7.07 2.66
C LYS A 88 7.79 7.95 1.69
N LYS A 89 8.84 7.41 1.06
CA LYS A 89 9.65 8.15 0.07
C LYS A 89 8.85 8.58 -1.16
N TYR A 90 7.98 7.72 -1.65
CA TYR A 90 7.08 8.05 -2.75
C TYR A 90 6.20 9.26 -2.40
N TYR A 91 5.58 9.26 -1.22
CA TYR A 91 4.73 10.37 -0.76
C TYR A 91 5.47 11.62 -0.28
N GLU A 92 6.79 11.55 -0.07
CA GLU A 92 7.67 12.70 0.15
C GLU A 92 8.08 13.37 -1.18
N GLU A 93 7.95 12.67 -2.30
CA GLU A 93 8.42 13.09 -3.62
C GLU A 93 7.30 13.02 -4.68
N GLU A 94 7.28 11.98 -5.52
CA GLU A 94 6.39 11.85 -6.70
C GLU A 94 4.89 11.86 -6.36
N GLY A 95 4.52 11.35 -5.18
CA GLY A 95 3.14 11.26 -4.71
C GLY A 95 2.74 12.35 -3.72
N LYS A 96 3.55 13.41 -3.54
CA LYS A 96 3.31 14.44 -2.51
C LYS A 96 1.88 15.00 -2.56
N ASP A 97 1.41 15.30 -3.76
CA ASP A 97 0.10 15.92 -4.02
C ASP A 97 -0.99 14.89 -4.37
N SER A 98 -0.74 13.58 -4.16
CA SER A 98 -1.76 12.55 -4.35
C SER A 98 -2.92 12.73 -3.38
N LEU A 99 -4.14 12.81 -3.92
CA LEU A 99 -5.39 12.92 -3.15
C LEU A 99 -5.74 11.62 -2.40
N VAL A 100 -5.24 10.49 -2.87
CA VAL A 100 -5.36 9.18 -2.22
C VAL A 100 -3.99 8.75 -1.75
N ARG A 101 -3.90 8.24 -0.53
CA ARG A 101 -2.66 7.70 0.04
C ARG A 101 -2.84 6.26 0.46
N VAL A 102 -1.83 5.46 0.19
CA VAL A 102 -1.73 4.05 0.60
C VAL A 102 -0.77 3.93 1.77
N ASN A 103 -1.23 3.33 2.86
CA ASN A 103 -0.40 3.01 4.01
C ASN A 103 -0.51 1.51 4.31
N MET A 104 0.58 0.91 4.78
CA MET A 104 0.61 -0.47 5.25
C MET A 104 0.90 -0.47 6.75
N PRO A 105 -0.10 -0.70 7.62
CA PRO A 105 0.08 -0.65 9.08
C PRO A 105 1.15 -1.62 9.58
N THR A 106 1.78 -1.29 10.69
CA THR A 106 2.68 -2.23 11.40
C THR A 106 1.86 -3.39 11.97
N GLY A 107 2.38 -4.62 11.84
CA GLY A 107 1.71 -5.83 12.35
C GLY A 107 0.56 -6.36 11.48
N ALA A 108 0.19 -5.65 10.42
CA ALA A 108 -0.77 -6.11 9.43
C ALA A 108 -0.20 -5.99 8.01
N TYR A 109 -0.79 -6.75 7.09
CA TYR A 109 -0.44 -6.72 5.66
C TYR A 109 -1.55 -6.12 4.79
N VAL A 110 -2.68 -5.78 5.39
CA VAL A 110 -3.81 -5.16 4.69
C VAL A 110 -3.47 -3.68 4.42
N PRO A 111 -3.31 -3.25 3.16
CA PRO A 111 -3.11 -1.84 2.84
C PRO A 111 -4.38 -1.04 3.13
N VAL A 112 -4.20 0.14 3.72
CA VAL A 112 -5.25 1.11 4.02
C VAL A 112 -5.14 2.27 3.04
N PHE A 113 -6.26 2.58 2.39
CA PHE A 113 -6.39 3.70 1.46
C PHE A 113 -7.15 4.82 2.18
N GLY A 114 -6.54 6.01 2.24
CA GLY A 114 -7.11 7.19 2.87
C GLY A 114 -7.05 8.40 1.96
N ARG A 115 -7.93 9.38 2.17
CA ARG A 115 -7.80 10.69 1.50
C ARG A 115 -6.68 11.47 2.16
N SER A 116 -5.80 12.04 1.34
CA SER A 116 -4.85 13.04 1.81
C SER A 116 -5.64 14.30 2.17
N ALA A 117 -5.37 14.90 3.33
CA ALA A 117 -6.02 16.14 3.76
C ALA A 117 -5.51 17.39 3.00
N ALA A 118 -4.96 17.22 1.80
CA ALA A 118 -4.39 18.31 1.01
C ALA A 118 -5.51 19.05 0.27
N GLU A 119 -6.18 19.97 0.97
CA GLU A 119 -6.49 21.35 0.54
C GLU A 119 -7.54 21.97 1.49
N THR A 120 -7.08 22.83 2.39
CA THR A 120 -7.87 23.97 2.87
C THR A 120 -6.91 25.14 3.16
N GLU A 121 -6.29 25.68 2.11
CA GLU A 121 -5.75 27.05 2.11
C GLU A 121 -5.47 27.45 0.66
N VAL A 122 -6.55 27.68 -0.09
CA VAL A 122 -6.51 28.55 -1.27
C VAL A 122 -6.71 29.96 -0.76
N GLU A 123 -5.62 30.60 -0.36
CA GLU A 123 -5.58 32.03 -0.06
C GLU A 123 -5.48 32.77 -1.42
N PHE A 124 -6.58 33.38 -1.85
CA PHE A 124 -6.59 34.26 -3.02
C PHE A 124 -6.06 35.63 -2.59
N PRO A 125 -4.89 36.11 -3.08
CA PRO A 125 -4.49 37.49 -2.86
C PRO A 125 -5.41 38.42 -3.67
N THR A 126 -5.91 39.47 -3.00
CA THR A 126 -6.69 40.58 -3.57
C THR A 126 -5.80 41.48 -4.44
#